data_AF-A0A6M2D7W2-F1
#
_entry.id   AF-A0A6M2D7W2-F1
#
_cell.length_a   1.000
_cell.length_b   1.000
_cell.length_c   1.000
_cell.angle_alpha   90.00
_cell.angle_beta   90.00
_cell.angle_gamma   90.00
#
_symmetry.space_group_name_H-M   'P 1'
#
loop_
_entity.id
_entity.type
_entity.pdbx_description
1 polymer ?
#
loop_
_entity_poly.entity_id
_entity_poly.type
_entity_poly.pdbx_seq_one_letter_code
_entity_poly.pdbx_strand_id
1 'polypeptide(L)'
;VVMFTNVLSTFCQFFMVFFLFIVAFALTFFALLQNQAPFDTPWKAIMKTTVMMVGEIEYDSIFTENVLPYETSSYILMALFIVLMTIIPSNLLVGLAVDDIKEVLEQAELKRLGMQVKLVLTVETMLPTWVRRQVIVQKRTVKPNKKTKLAILLRRMFGINVHTVQHKGQDEKYTVEKVYEHQEAMERMLRHLEERMNILTQQGHRLEKALNALSHRLDDDSDGRSRSARTSLSNDL
;
A
#
# COMPACT_ATOMS: atom_id res chain seq x y z
N VAL A 1 -10.70 -14.16 -4.26
CA VAL A 1 -11.50 -14.14 -5.50
C VAL A 1 -12.84 -13.41 -5.31
N VAL A 2 -13.68 -13.77 -4.32
CA VAL A 2 -15.00 -13.13 -4.12
C VAL A 2 -14.92 -11.61 -3.83
N MET A 3 -13.88 -11.14 -3.11
CA MET A 3 -13.69 -9.70 -2.89
C MET A 3 -13.36 -8.96 -4.19
N PHE A 4 -12.44 -9.50 -5.00
CA PHE A 4 -12.03 -8.91 -6.28
C PHE A 4 -13.19 -8.81 -7.28
N THR A 5 -14.02 -9.85 -7.40
CA THR A 5 -15.17 -9.82 -8.32
C THR A 5 -16.21 -8.78 -7.93
N ASN A 6 -16.40 -8.54 -6.62
CA ASN A 6 -17.31 -7.50 -6.14
C ASN A 6 -16.77 -6.10 -6.47
N VAL A 7 -15.51 -5.83 -6.12
CA VAL A 7 -14.85 -4.53 -6.39
C VAL A 7 -14.73 -4.25 -7.89
N LEU A 8 -14.50 -5.28 -8.70
CA LEU A 8 -14.46 -5.12 -10.16
C LEU A 8 -15.84 -4.77 -10.73
N SER A 9 -16.91 -5.37 -10.20
CA SER A 9 -18.27 -5.09 -10.65
C SER A 9 -18.69 -3.66 -10.33
N THR A 10 -18.41 -3.19 -9.11
CA THR A 10 -18.67 -1.80 -8.71
C THR A 10 -17.83 -0.85 -9.56
N PHE A 11 -16.52 -1.12 -9.73
CA PHE A 11 -15.65 -0.37 -10.62
C PHE A 11 -16.21 -0.26 -12.05
N CYS A 12 -16.62 -1.37 -12.68
CA CYS A 12 -17.16 -1.35 -14.04
C CYS A 12 -18.44 -0.52 -14.16
N GLN A 13 -19.30 -0.52 -13.13
CA GLN A 13 -20.51 0.30 -13.10
C GLN A 13 -20.17 1.80 -13.08
N PHE A 14 -19.19 2.21 -12.28
CA PHE A 14 -18.72 3.60 -12.24
C PHE A 14 -17.92 3.98 -13.50
N PHE A 15 -17.15 3.04 -14.06
CA PHE A 15 -16.31 3.26 -15.25
C PHE A 15 -17.12 3.61 -16.50
N MET A 16 -18.37 3.17 -16.62
CA MET A 16 -19.24 3.58 -17.74
C MET A 16 -19.38 5.10 -17.88
N VAL A 17 -19.42 5.82 -16.75
CA VAL A 17 -19.51 7.29 -16.77
C VAL A 17 -18.20 7.89 -17.27
N PHE A 18 -17.06 7.38 -16.82
CA PHE A 18 -15.74 7.82 -17.28
C PHE A 18 -15.52 7.52 -18.76
N PHE A 19 -16.04 6.41 -19.27
CA PHE A 19 -15.95 6.08 -20.69
C PHE A 19 -16.58 7.16 -21.60
N LEU A 20 -17.72 7.73 -21.19
CA LEU A 20 -18.35 8.83 -21.94
C LEU A 20 -17.46 10.07 -21.99
N PHE A 21 -16.79 10.39 -20.88
CA PHE A 21 -15.85 11.49 -20.84
C PHE A 21 -14.58 11.23 -21.65
N ILE A 22 -14.04 10.00 -21.62
CA ILE A 22 -12.89 9.61 -22.44
C ILE A 22 -13.19 9.88 -23.92
N VAL A 23 -14.37 9.46 -24.40
CA VAL A 23 -14.77 9.69 -25.80
C VAL A 23 -14.92 11.18 -26.10
N ALA A 24 -15.54 11.96 -25.21
CA ALA A 24 -15.72 13.40 -25.41
C ALA A 24 -14.39 14.17 -25.46
N PHE A 25 -13.49 13.91 -24.51
CA PHE A 25 -12.16 14.53 -24.49
C PHE A 25 -11.29 14.04 -25.64
N ALA A 26 -11.36 12.76 -26.01
CA ALA A 26 -10.61 12.22 -27.14
C ALA A 26 -11.00 12.86 -28.47
N LEU A 27 -12.30 13.07 -28.72
CA LEU A 27 -12.76 13.79 -29.90
C LEU A 27 -12.37 15.27 -29.88
N THR A 28 -12.37 15.89 -28.70
CA THR A 28 -11.94 17.27 -28.55
C THR A 28 -10.44 17.42 -28.83
N PHE A 29 -9.61 16.53 -28.29
CA PHE A 29 -8.17 16.48 -28.58
C PHE A 29 -7.89 16.13 -30.04
N PHE A 30 -8.65 15.21 -30.64
CA PHE A 30 -8.56 14.92 -32.08
C PHE A 30 -8.77 16.18 -32.92
N ALA A 31 -9.79 16.98 -32.62
CA ALA A 31 -10.06 18.22 -33.36
C ALA A 31 -9.01 19.31 -33.11
N LEU A 32 -8.51 19.44 -31.87
CA LEU A 32 -7.61 20.53 -31.46
C LEU A 32 -6.13 20.25 -31.77
N LEU A 33 -5.72 18.97 -31.69
CA LEU A 33 -4.35 18.49 -31.81
C LEU A 33 -4.13 17.63 -33.06
N GLN A 34 -4.96 17.78 -34.11
CA GLN A 34 -4.89 16.99 -35.35
C GLN A 34 -3.49 16.94 -35.99
N ASN A 35 -2.65 17.95 -35.75
CA ASN A 35 -1.29 18.03 -36.30
C ASN A 35 -0.26 17.17 -35.54
N GLN A 36 -0.69 16.48 -34.47
CA GLN A 36 0.15 15.61 -33.64
C GLN A 36 -0.09 14.14 -34.00
N ALA A 37 0.99 13.38 -34.19
CA ALA A 37 0.91 11.95 -34.55
C ALA A 37 0.03 11.07 -33.63
N PRO A 38 -0.06 11.31 -32.30
CA PRO A 38 -0.94 10.56 -31.40
C PRO A 38 -2.44 10.86 -31.59
N PHE A 39 -2.78 11.99 -32.23
CA PHE A 39 -4.15 12.48 -32.40
C PHE A 39 -4.60 12.52 -33.87
N ASP A 40 -3.82 11.93 -34.78
CA ASP A 40 -4.10 11.88 -36.23
C ASP A 40 -5.32 11.01 -36.60
N THR A 41 -5.66 10.02 -35.77
CA THR A 41 -6.87 9.20 -35.99
C THR A 41 -7.72 9.12 -34.73
N PRO A 42 -9.07 9.02 -34.84
CA PRO A 42 -9.95 8.96 -33.67
C PRO A 42 -9.61 7.81 -32.73
N TRP A 43 -9.20 6.66 -33.27
CA TRP A 43 -8.80 5.50 -32.48
C TRP A 43 -7.50 5.76 -31.68
N LYS A 44 -6.48 6.34 -32.32
CA LYS A 44 -5.24 6.73 -31.63
C LYS A 44 -5.53 7.80 -30.57
N ALA A 45 -6.42 8.76 -30.85
CA ALA A 45 -6.82 9.80 -29.90
C ALA A 45 -7.50 9.21 -28.66
N ILE A 46 -8.40 8.24 -28.81
CA ILE A 46 -9.04 7.53 -27.69
C ILE A 46 -7.97 6.80 -26.85
N MET A 47 -7.05 6.09 -27.50
CA MET A 47 -5.96 5.38 -26.81
C MET A 47 -5.05 6.34 -26.06
N LYS A 48 -4.59 7.42 -26.71
CA LYS A 48 -3.75 8.43 -26.08
C LYS A 48 -4.45 9.10 -24.91
N THR A 49 -5.73 9.44 -25.06
CA THR A 49 -6.55 10.04 -23.97
C THR A 49 -6.71 9.08 -22.80
N THR A 50 -6.87 7.78 -23.06
CA THR A 50 -6.94 6.75 -22.01
C THR A 50 -5.61 6.63 -21.24
N VAL A 51 -4.48 6.63 -21.96
CA VAL A 51 -3.14 6.63 -21.34
C VAL A 51 -2.93 7.90 -20.50
N MET A 52 -3.35 9.05 -21.02
CA MET A 52 -3.29 10.33 -20.30
C MET A 52 -4.20 10.36 -19.06
N MET A 53 -5.34 9.66 -19.08
CA MET A 53 -6.23 9.51 -17.91
C MET A 53 -5.52 8.79 -16.75
N VAL A 54 -4.68 7.79 -17.05
CA VAL A 54 -3.89 7.06 -16.03
C VAL A 54 -2.86 7.96 -15.36
N GLY A 55 -2.50 9.09 -15.99
CA GLY A 55 -1.56 10.08 -15.46
C GLY A 55 -0.29 10.23 -16.29
N GLU A 56 -0.17 9.52 -17.41
CA GLU A 56 0.97 9.64 -18.33
C GLU A 56 0.75 10.81 -19.30
N ILE A 57 1.29 11.98 -18.95
CA ILE A 57 1.20 13.20 -19.76
C ILE A 57 2.59 13.54 -20.31
N GLU A 58 2.80 13.26 -21.58
CA GLU A 58 4.04 13.61 -22.30
C GLU A 58 3.95 15.04 -22.85
N TYR A 59 4.09 16.03 -21.97
CA TYR A 59 3.95 17.44 -22.32
C TYR A 59 4.83 17.87 -23.50
N ASP A 60 6.12 17.53 -23.48
CA ASP A 60 7.06 17.98 -24.51
C ASP A 60 6.69 17.47 -25.91
N SER A 61 6.26 16.22 -26.01
CA SER A 61 5.85 15.63 -27.30
C SER A 61 4.59 16.26 -27.88
N ILE A 62 3.70 16.80 -27.04
CA ILE A 62 2.39 17.33 -27.46
C ILE A 62 2.42 18.85 -27.67
N PHE A 63 3.24 19.58 -26.91
CA PHE A 63 3.21 21.03 -26.88
C PHE A 63 4.50 21.70 -27.39
N THR A 64 5.62 20.99 -27.46
CA THR A 64 6.93 21.59 -27.81
C THR A 64 7.40 21.20 -29.22
N GLU A 65 7.11 19.99 -29.70
CA GLU A 65 7.67 19.48 -30.97
C GLU A 65 6.99 20.03 -32.24
N ASN A 66 5.69 20.31 -32.20
CA ASN A 66 4.94 20.80 -33.37
C ASN A 66 4.15 22.08 -33.04
N VAL A 67 4.01 22.96 -34.04
CA VAL A 67 3.19 24.17 -33.95
C VAL A 67 1.72 23.80 -33.74
N LEU A 68 1.15 24.35 -32.67
CA LEU A 68 -0.25 24.16 -32.30
C LEU A 68 -1.12 25.23 -32.98
N PRO A 69 -2.18 24.86 -33.72
CA PRO A 69 -3.07 25.84 -34.35
C PRO A 69 -3.79 26.73 -33.33
N TYR A 70 -4.08 26.18 -32.14
CA TYR A 70 -4.84 26.84 -31.07
C TYR A 70 -4.12 26.67 -29.72
N GLU A 71 -2.99 27.33 -29.54
CA GLU A 71 -2.15 27.21 -28.33
C GLU A 71 -2.93 27.48 -27.03
N THR A 72 -3.56 28.64 -26.90
CA THR A 72 -4.25 29.03 -25.66
C THR A 72 -5.39 28.08 -25.30
N SER A 73 -6.21 27.69 -26.28
CA SER A 73 -7.31 26.74 -26.07
C SER A 73 -6.78 25.36 -25.68
N SER A 74 -5.65 24.92 -26.25
CA SER A 74 -5.04 23.63 -25.94
C SER A 74 -4.53 23.58 -24.51
N TYR A 75 -3.89 24.65 -24.02
CA TYR A 75 -3.44 24.74 -22.63
C TYR A 75 -4.61 24.76 -21.64
N ILE A 76 -5.67 25.52 -21.92
CA ILE A 76 -6.87 25.57 -21.06
C ILE A 76 -7.54 24.20 -21.01
N LEU A 77 -7.71 23.55 -22.17
CA LEU A 77 -8.33 22.23 -22.25
C LEU A 77 -7.47 21.17 -21.54
N MET A 78 -6.15 21.25 -21.64
CA MET A 78 -5.22 20.37 -20.94
C MET A 78 -5.32 20.54 -19.41
N ALA A 79 -5.35 21.78 -18.91
CA ALA A 79 -5.51 22.04 -17.48
C ALA A 79 -6.85 21.50 -16.96
N LEU A 80 -7.93 21.71 -17.72
CA LEU A 80 -9.25 21.17 -17.39
C LEU A 80 -9.24 19.63 -17.40
N PHE A 81 -8.58 19.01 -18.38
CA PHE A 81 -8.44 17.56 -18.49
C PHE A 81 -7.69 16.97 -17.29
N ILE A 82 -6.58 17.58 -16.85
CA ILE A 82 -5.82 17.10 -15.68
C ILE A 82 -6.71 17.03 -14.44
N VAL A 83 -7.50 18.08 -14.18
CA VAL A 83 -8.39 18.10 -13.03
C VAL A 83 -9.50 17.05 -13.18
N LEU A 84 -10.21 17.05 -14.31
CA LEU A 84 -11.42 16.26 -14.50
C LEU A 84 -11.16 14.77 -14.79
N MET A 85 -10.09 14.43 -15.48
CA MET A 85 -9.81 13.07 -15.95
C MET A 85 -8.66 12.39 -15.22
N THR A 86 -7.72 13.14 -14.65
CA THR A 86 -6.59 12.55 -13.90
C THR A 86 -6.84 12.60 -12.40
N ILE A 87 -7.06 13.79 -11.83
CA ILE A 87 -7.11 13.98 -10.38
C ILE A 87 -8.43 13.45 -9.79
N ILE A 88 -9.58 13.90 -10.32
CA ILE A 88 -10.88 13.52 -9.77
C ILE A 88 -11.13 12.00 -9.87
N PRO A 89 -10.93 11.33 -11.02
CA PRO A 89 -11.20 9.90 -11.13
C PRO A 89 -10.23 9.07 -10.31
N SER A 90 -8.94 9.43 -10.24
CA SER A 90 -7.97 8.73 -9.38
C SER A 90 -8.43 8.75 -7.91
N ASN A 91 -8.85 9.91 -7.41
CA ASN A 91 -9.34 10.04 -6.03
C ASN A 91 -10.69 9.34 -5.81
N LEU A 92 -11.60 9.39 -6.78
CA LEU A 92 -12.90 8.73 -6.69
C LEU A 92 -12.74 7.20 -6.69
N LEU A 93 -11.90 6.67 -7.58
CA LEU A 93 -11.66 5.23 -7.70
C LEU A 93 -10.99 4.67 -6.44
N VAL A 94 -10.03 5.40 -5.86
CA VAL A 94 -9.43 5.03 -4.58
C VAL A 94 -10.46 5.11 -3.46
N GLY A 95 -11.28 6.17 -3.41
CA GLY A 95 -12.35 6.32 -2.42
C GLY A 95 -13.36 5.17 -2.45
N LEU A 96 -13.87 4.85 -3.64
CA LEU A 96 -14.79 3.73 -3.86
C LEU A 96 -14.16 2.39 -3.49
N ALA A 97 -12.91 2.15 -3.91
CA ALA A 97 -12.22 0.90 -3.57
C ALA A 97 -12.02 0.74 -2.06
N VAL A 98 -11.71 1.83 -1.35
CA VAL A 98 -11.54 1.81 0.11
C VAL A 98 -12.87 1.56 0.81
N ASP A 99 -13.96 2.19 0.36
CA ASP A 99 -15.29 2.01 0.95
C ASP A 99 -15.85 0.60 0.67
N ASP A 100 -15.70 0.08 -0.56
CA ASP A 100 -16.08 -1.28 -0.91
C ASP A 100 -15.29 -2.33 -0.10
N ILE A 101 -13.99 -2.11 0.12
CA ILE A 101 -13.16 -3.00 0.95
C ILE A 101 -13.65 -2.99 2.40
N LYS A 102 -14.01 -1.83 2.97
CA LYS A 102 -14.52 -1.75 4.35
C LYS A 102 -15.82 -2.52 4.52
N GLU A 103 -16.79 -2.35 3.63
CA GLU A 103 -18.07 -3.08 3.68
C GLU A 103 -17.85 -4.60 3.61
N VAL A 104 -16.98 -5.03 2.69
CA VAL A 104 -16.65 -6.45 2.52
C VAL A 104 -15.90 -7.01 3.72
N LEU A 105 -15.06 -6.22 4.40
CA LEU A 105 -14.35 -6.62 5.62
C LEU A 105 -15.30 -6.80 6.80
N GLU A 106 -16.25 -5.90 7.00
CA GLU A 106 -17.25 -5.99 8.08
C GLU A 106 -18.07 -7.27 7.96
N GLN A 107 -18.42 -7.66 6.73
CA GLN A 107 -19.19 -8.87 6.45
C GLN A 107 -18.34 -10.13 6.24
N ALA A 108 -17.01 -10.02 6.20
CA ALA A 108 -16.12 -11.13 5.84
C ALA A 108 -16.23 -12.31 6.81
N GLU A 109 -16.36 -12.04 8.10
CA GLU A 109 -16.55 -13.05 9.14
C GLU A 109 -17.79 -13.90 8.88
N LEU A 110 -18.94 -13.23 8.72
CA LEU A 110 -20.22 -13.89 8.53
C LEU A 110 -20.26 -14.62 7.19
N LYS A 111 -19.72 -14.01 6.13
CA LYS A 111 -19.62 -14.61 4.80
C LYS A 111 -18.73 -15.87 4.82
N ARG A 112 -17.64 -15.86 5.59
CA ARG A 112 -16.79 -17.04 5.79
C ARG A 112 -17.53 -18.15 6.52
N LEU A 113 -18.21 -17.83 7.62
CA LEU A 113 -18.98 -18.82 8.38
C LEU A 113 -20.10 -19.42 7.52
N GLY A 114 -20.83 -18.58 6.78
CA GLY A 114 -21.86 -19.03 5.84
C GLY A 114 -21.31 -19.94 4.75
N MET A 115 -20.12 -19.64 4.22
CA MET A 115 -19.45 -20.50 3.23
C MET A 115 -19.05 -21.85 3.83
N GLN A 116 -18.56 -21.89 5.08
CA GLN A 116 -18.28 -23.14 5.80
C GLN A 116 -19.56 -23.96 6.03
N VAL A 117 -20.64 -23.33 6.48
CA VAL A 117 -21.94 -24.00 6.67
C VAL A 117 -22.46 -24.55 5.34
N LYS A 118 -22.41 -23.76 4.26
CA LYS A 118 -22.83 -24.20 2.93
C LYS A 118 -22.01 -25.38 2.43
N LEU A 119 -20.70 -25.36 2.63
CA LEU A 119 -19.83 -26.49 2.29
C LEU A 119 -20.21 -27.74 3.08
N VAL A 120 -20.37 -27.62 4.40
CA VAL A 120 -20.76 -28.74 5.27
C VAL A 120 -22.11 -29.33 4.85
N LEU A 121 -23.12 -28.48 4.60
CA LEU A 121 -24.43 -28.92 4.12
C LEU A 121 -24.36 -29.58 2.74
N THR A 122 -23.53 -29.06 1.84
CA THR A 122 -23.33 -29.64 0.50
C THR A 122 -22.71 -31.03 0.60
N VAL A 123 -21.69 -31.20 1.45
CA VAL A 123 -21.09 -32.51 1.72
C VAL A 123 -22.10 -33.43 2.40
N GLU A 124 -22.84 -32.95 3.38
CA GLU A 124 -23.82 -33.77 4.11
C GLU A 124 -24.94 -34.28 3.18
N THR A 125 -25.42 -33.44 2.26
CA THR A 125 -26.44 -33.80 1.25
C THR A 125 -25.93 -34.75 0.18
N MET A 126 -24.64 -34.68 -0.18
CA MET A 126 -24.01 -35.61 -1.11
C MET A 126 -23.67 -36.97 -0.48
N LEU A 127 -23.59 -37.08 0.85
CA LEU A 127 -23.25 -38.32 1.54
C LEU A 127 -24.43 -39.32 1.57
N PRO A 128 -24.18 -40.61 1.26
CA PRO A 128 -25.17 -41.67 1.43
C PRO A 128 -25.68 -41.77 2.87
N THR A 129 -26.95 -42.14 3.05
CA THR A 129 -27.62 -42.23 4.36
C THR A 129 -26.92 -43.14 5.36
N TRP A 130 -26.22 -44.19 4.90
CA TRP A 130 -25.42 -45.07 5.75
C TRP A 130 -24.16 -44.38 6.31
N VAL A 131 -23.42 -43.61 5.48
CA VAL A 131 -22.26 -42.81 5.95
C VAL A 131 -22.73 -41.70 6.89
N ARG A 132 -23.83 -41.03 6.53
CA ARG A 132 -24.41 -39.94 7.31
C ARG A 132 -24.76 -40.39 8.74
N ARG A 133 -25.41 -41.56 8.89
CA ARG A 133 -25.73 -42.14 10.20
C ARG A 133 -24.49 -42.50 11.03
N GLN A 134 -23.39 -42.87 10.39
CA GLN A 134 -22.19 -43.34 11.08
C GLN A 134 -21.24 -42.20 11.49
N VAL A 135 -21.26 -41.08 10.76
CA VAL A 135 -20.31 -39.96 10.95
C VAL A 135 -20.92 -38.80 11.77
N ILE A 136 -22.24 -38.61 11.77
CA ILE A 136 -22.88 -37.51 12.51
C ILE A 136 -22.96 -37.85 14.00
N VAL A 137 -22.24 -37.09 14.82
CA VAL A 137 -22.27 -37.19 16.29
C VAL A 137 -23.05 -36.01 16.86
N GLN A 138 -24.20 -36.26 17.49
CA GLN A 138 -25.07 -35.20 18.01
C GLN A 138 -24.49 -34.42 19.21
N LYS A 139 -23.57 -35.02 19.97
CA LYS A 139 -23.00 -34.40 21.17
C LYS A 139 -21.51 -34.70 21.28
N ARG A 140 -20.69 -33.63 21.31
CA ARG A 140 -19.24 -33.75 21.49
C ARG A 140 -18.83 -33.10 22.82
N THR A 141 -18.38 -33.91 23.77
CA THR A 141 -17.82 -33.39 25.04
C THR A 141 -16.33 -33.10 24.86
N VAL A 142 -15.94 -31.82 24.88
CA VAL A 142 -14.54 -31.39 24.80
C VAL A 142 -13.98 -31.26 26.22
N LYS A 143 -12.87 -31.95 26.53
CA LYS A 143 -12.19 -31.87 27.83
C LYS A 143 -10.80 -31.23 27.64
N PRO A 144 -10.66 -29.91 27.79
CA PRO A 144 -9.48 -29.15 27.34
C PRO A 144 -8.17 -29.54 28.03
N ASN A 145 -8.21 -30.06 29.25
CA ASN A 145 -7.02 -30.45 30.01
C ASN A 145 -6.81 -31.97 30.15
N LYS A 146 -7.59 -32.81 29.47
CA LYS A 146 -7.37 -34.26 29.52
C LYS A 146 -6.45 -34.69 28.38
N LYS A 147 -5.20 -35.05 28.71
CA LYS A 147 -4.29 -35.72 27.78
C LYS A 147 -4.88 -37.09 27.40
N THR A 148 -5.14 -37.30 26.12
CA THR A 148 -5.68 -38.58 25.63
C THR A 148 -4.65 -39.67 25.88
N LYS A 149 -5.05 -40.79 26.50
CA LYS A 149 -4.15 -41.93 26.78
C LYS A 149 -3.40 -42.42 25.53
N LEU A 150 -4.05 -42.32 24.38
CA LEU A 150 -3.49 -42.64 23.06
C LEU A 150 -2.35 -41.69 22.63
N ALA A 151 -2.46 -40.40 22.95
CA ALA A 151 -1.38 -39.43 22.71
C ALA A 151 -0.17 -39.70 23.62
N ILE A 152 -0.41 -40.17 24.85
CA ILE A 152 0.64 -40.59 25.78
C ILE A 152 1.31 -41.88 25.28
N LEU A 153 0.54 -42.84 24.76
CA LEU A 153 1.04 -44.11 24.21
C LEU A 153 1.87 -43.88 22.94
N LEU A 154 1.39 -43.06 22.01
CA LEU A 154 2.10 -42.72 20.76
C LEU A 154 3.42 -42.00 21.03
N ARG A 155 3.43 -41.07 21.99
CA ARG A 155 4.67 -40.42 22.45
C ARG A 155 5.67 -41.42 23.01
N ARG A 156 5.20 -42.43 23.74
CA ARG A 156 6.05 -43.44 24.42
C ARG A 156 6.55 -44.53 23.48
N MET A 157 5.78 -44.91 22.46
CA MET A 157 6.20 -45.95 21.51
C MET A 157 6.96 -45.42 20.30
N PHE A 158 6.62 -44.23 19.79
CA PHE A 158 7.16 -43.75 18.51
C PHE A 158 7.97 -42.45 18.59
N GLY A 159 8.12 -41.84 19.77
CA GLY A 159 8.82 -40.55 19.91
C GLY A 159 8.14 -39.39 19.16
N ILE A 160 6.97 -39.64 18.55
CA ILE A 160 6.18 -38.64 17.84
C ILE A 160 5.59 -37.71 18.89
N ASN A 161 6.06 -36.47 18.91
CA ASN A 161 5.36 -35.40 19.61
C ASN A 161 4.04 -35.15 18.86
N VAL A 162 2.98 -35.84 19.30
CA VAL A 162 1.60 -35.45 19.01
C VAL A 162 1.35 -34.16 19.78
N HIS A 163 1.84 -33.03 19.25
CA HIS A 163 1.12 -31.79 19.43
C HIS A 163 -0.27 -32.11 18.93
N THR A 164 -1.21 -32.26 19.85
CA THR A 164 -2.61 -32.10 19.51
C THR A 164 -2.65 -30.85 18.68
N VAL A 165 -2.92 -31.00 17.38
CA VAL A 165 -3.30 -29.90 16.50
C VAL A 165 -4.64 -29.46 17.05
N GLN A 166 -4.56 -28.75 18.16
CA GLN A 166 -5.51 -27.75 18.52
C GLN A 166 -5.36 -26.82 17.34
N HIS A 167 -6.29 -26.93 16.39
CA HIS A 167 -6.65 -25.82 15.54
C HIS A 167 -7.02 -24.70 16.52
N LYS A 168 -6.02 -24.03 17.08
CA LYS A 168 -6.07 -22.60 17.30
C LYS A 168 -6.36 -22.13 15.89
N GLY A 169 -7.64 -21.89 15.61
CA GLY A 169 -8.02 -21.27 14.36
C GLY A 169 -7.27 -19.95 14.35
N GLN A 170 -6.08 -19.94 13.74
CA GLN A 170 -5.47 -18.76 13.15
C GLN A 170 -6.26 -18.44 11.88
N ASP A 171 -7.57 -18.33 12.07
CA ASP A 171 -8.29 -17.23 11.50
C ASP A 171 -8.08 -16.10 12.50
N GLU A 172 -6.88 -15.51 12.52
CA GLU A 172 -6.78 -14.15 13.03
C GLU A 172 -7.67 -13.31 12.12
N LYS A 173 -8.93 -13.15 12.52
CA LYS A 173 -9.70 -12.03 12.03
C LYS A 173 -8.90 -10.82 12.42
N TYR A 174 -8.43 -10.12 11.40
CA TYR A 174 -8.19 -8.69 11.48
C TYR A 174 -9.56 -8.06 11.74
N THR A 175 -10.03 -8.14 12.98
CA THR A 175 -11.16 -7.34 13.44
C THR A 175 -10.72 -5.88 13.34
N VAL A 176 -11.65 -5.01 12.95
CA VAL A 176 -11.43 -3.56 12.88
C VAL A 176 -10.81 -3.04 14.20
N GLU A 177 -11.18 -3.64 15.32
CA GLU A 177 -10.59 -3.40 16.65
C GLU A 177 -9.07 -3.70 16.72
N LYS A 178 -8.59 -4.82 16.17
CA LYS A 178 -7.15 -5.11 16.06
C LYS A 178 -6.43 -4.14 15.13
N VAL A 179 -7.11 -3.61 14.11
CA VAL A 179 -6.56 -2.58 13.21
C VAL A 179 -6.41 -1.25 13.95
N TYR A 180 -7.39 -0.86 14.75
CA TYR A 180 -7.29 0.31 15.62
C TYR A 180 -6.20 0.15 16.69
N GLU A 181 -6.11 -1.01 17.35
CA GLU A 181 -5.03 -1.30 18.29
C GLU A 181 -3.64 -1.25 17.62
N HIS A 182 -3.53 -1.79 16.40
CA HIS A 182 -2.29 -1.74 15.63
C HIS A 182 -1.94 -0.31 15.19
N GLN A 183 -2.94 0.50 14.82
CA GLN A 183 -2.76 1.89 14.42
C GLN A 183 -2.35 2.76 15.62
N GLU A 184 -2.95 2.56 16.80
CA GLU A 184 -2.49 3.19 18.04
C GLU A 184 -1.07 2.75 18.42
N ALA A 185 -0.74 1.46 18.26
CA ALA A 185 0.61 0.97 18.51
C ALA A 185 1.64 1.59 17.55
N MET A 186 1.26 1.77 16.27
CA MET A 186 2.07 2.45 15.27
C MET A 186 2.26 3.94 15.62
N GLU A 187 1.21 4.63 16.05
CA GLU A 187 1.32 6.03 16.50
C GLU A 187 2.23 6.19 17.72
N ARG A 188 2.15 5.27 18.71
CA ARG A 188 3.05 5.27 19.86
C ARG A 188 4.50 5.04 19.43
N MET A 189 4.72 4.16 18.44
CA MET A 189 6.04 3.91 17.87
C MET A 189 6.59 5.12 17.13
N LEU A 190 5.76 5.82 16.35
CA LEU A 190 6.15 7.04 15.64
C LEU A 190 6.55 8.16 16.61
N ARG A 191 5.79 8.35 17.71
CA ARG A 191 6.17 9.32 18.76
C ARG A 191 7.52 8.99 19.39
N HIS A 192 7.78 7.72 19.67
CA HIS A 192 9.10 7.30 20.17
C HIS A 192 10.22 7.45 19.15
N LEU A 193 9.93 7.27 17.85
CA LEU A 193 10.90 7.51 16.79
C LEU A 193 11.23 9.00 16.66
N GLU A 194 10.23 9.87 16.72
CA GLU A 194 10.41 11.32 16.70
C GLU A 194 11.26 11.79 17.89
N GLU A 195 10.97 11.28 19.09
CA GLU A 195 11.76 11.56 20.30
C GLU A 195 13.22 11.10 20.15
N ARG A 196 13.44 9.88 19.63
CA ARG A 196 14.79 9.38 19.34
C ARG A 196 15.51 10.19 18.27
N MET A 197 14.80 10.61 17.22
CA MET A 197 15.36 11.42 16.15
C MET A 197 15.79 12.79 16.66
N ASN A 198 15.00 13.42 17.54
CA ASN A 198 15.36 14.68 18.20
C ASN A 198 16.58 14.56 19.10
N ILE A 199 16.73 13.43 19.81
CA ILE A 199 17.96 13.16 20.59
C ILE A 199 19.15 12.99 19.66
N LEU A 200 18.98 12.30 18.53
CA LEU A 200 20.03 12.06 17.55
C LEU A 200 20.50 13.35 16.87
N THR A 201 19.57 14.22 16.48
CA THR A 201 19.91 15.54 15.91
C THR A 201 20.62 16.42 16.93
N GLN A 202 20.22 16.37 18.21
CA GLN A 202 20.91 17.07 19.28
C GLN A 202 22.33 16.53 19.51
N GLN A 203 22.53 15.21 19.42
CA GLN A 203 23.87 14.60 19.46
C GLN A 203 24.73 15.04 18.26
N GLY A 204 24.14 15.09 17.05
CA GLY A 204 24.80 15.60 15.85
C GLY A 204 25.31 17.04 16.03
N HIS A 205 24.48 17.95 16.53
CA HIS A 205 24.91 19.33 16.80
C HIS A 205 25.99 19.45 17.89
N ARG A 206 25.98 18.57 18.90
CA ARG A 206 27.07 18.55 19.90
C ARG A 206 28.37 18.06 19.28
N LEU A 207 28.30 17.04 18.43
CA LEU A 207 29.46 16.51 17.70
C LEU A 207 30.04 17.57 16.76
N GLU A 208 29.18 18.27 16.03
CA GLU A 208 29.56 19.37 15.14
C GLU A 208 30.26 20.51 15.90
N LYS A 209 29.71 20.93 17.05
CA LYS A 209 30.36 21.93 17.92
C LYS A 209 31.70 21.45 18.46
N ALA A 210 31.81 20.18 18.86
CA ALA A 210 33.06 19.60 19.35
C ALA A 210 34.12 19.50 18.23
N LEU A 211 33.71 19.11 17.01
CA LEU A 211 34.57 19.09 15.82
C LEU A 211 35.04 20.49 15.45
N ASN A 212 34.15 21.49 15.44
CA ASN A 212 34.52 22.87 15.17
C ASN A 212 35.47 23.45 16.23
N ALA A 213 35.26 23.10 17.51
CA ALA A 213 36.18 23.49 18.58
C ALA A 213 37.56 22.81 18.46
N LEU A 214 37.60 21.54 18.01
CA LEU A 214 38.85 20.83 17.73
C LEU A 214 39.56 21.40 16.49
N SER A 215 38.83 21.74 15.43
CA SER A 215 39.37 22.42 14.25
C SER A 215 40.01 23.74 14.64
N HIS A 216 39.31 24.57 15.43
CA HIS A 216 39.84 25.85 15.89
C HIS A 216 41.08 25.68 16.77
N ARG A 217 41.14 24.64 17.61
CA ARG A 217 42.35 24.33 18.38
C ARG A 217 43.51 23.85 17.52
N LEU A 218 43.25 23.08 16.48
CA LEU A 218 44.30 22.64 15.54
C LEU A 218 44.82 23.81 14.70
N ASP A 219 43.96 24.74 14.32
CA ASP A 219 44.36 25.99 13.65
C ASP A 219 45.20 26.87 14.60
N ASP A 220 44.78 27.07 15.86
CA ASP A 220 45.54 27.83 16.86
C ASP A 220 46.91 27.20 17.19
N ASP A 221 47.02 25.87 17.25
CA ASP A 221 48.27 25.16 17.53
C ASP A 221 49.24 25.22 16.33
N SER A 222 48.70 25.28 15.12
CA SER A 222 49.49 25.51 13.88
C SER A 222 50.06 26.92 13.83
N ASP A 223 49.26 27.94 14.20
CA ASP A 223 49.67 29.34 14.21
C ASP A 223 50.63 29.65 15.37
N GLY A 224 50.46 28.97 16.51
CA GLY A 224 51.39 28.98 17.64
C GLY A 224 52.77 28.41 17.31
N ARG A 225 52.83 27.30 16.56
CA ARG A 225 54.09 26.74 16.04
C ARG A 225 54.76 27.63 14.99
N SER A 226 53.99 28.25 14.10
CA SER A 226 54.53 29.20 13.11
C SER A 226 55.05 30.49 13.75
N ARG A 227 54.42 30.97 14.82
CA ARG A 227 54.94 32.11 15.60
C ARG A 227 56.16 31.76 16.44
N SER A 228 56.18 30.58 17.08
CA SER A 228 57.34 30.13 17.85
C SER A 228 58.57 29.82 16.97
N ALA A 229 58.36 29.33 15.74
CA ALA A 229 59.45 29.14 14.78
C ALA A 229 60.00 30.47 14.24
N ARG A 230 59.15 31.50 14.11
CA ARG A 230 59.58 32.86 13.71
C ARG A 230 60.33 33.59 14.81
N THR A 231 59.97 33.40 16.08
CA THR A 231 60.71 34.00 17.20
C THR A 231 62.02 33.29 17.50
N SER A 232 62.15 31.98 17.26
CA SER A 232 63.44 31.28 17.36
C SER A 232 64.41 31.68 16.24
N LEU A 233 63.93 31.90 15.01
CA LEU A 233 64.76 32.35 13.88
C LEU A 233 65.20 33.83 13.98
N SER A 234 64.52 34.64 14.80
CA SER A 234 64.86 36.06 14.98
C SER A 234 65.82 36.34 16.14
N ASN A 235 66.15 35.34 16.97
CA ASN A 235 67.11 35.46 18.07
C ASN A 235 68.51 34.90 17.75
N ASP A 236 68.68 34.29 16.57
CA ASP A 236 69.95 33.69 16.11
C ASP A 236 70.61 34.52 14.96
N LEU A 237 70.31 35.82 14.86
CA LEU A 237 70.95 36.79 13.95
C LEU A 237 71.46 38.01 14.71
#